data_AF-A0A062VAR6-F1
#
_entry.id   AF-A0A062VAR6-F1
#
_cell.length_a   1.000
_cell.length_b   1.000
_cell.length_c   1.000
_cell.angle_alpha   90.00
_cell.angle_beta   90.00
_cell.angle_gamma   90.00
#
_symmetry.space_group_name_H-M   'P 1'
#
loop_
_entity.id
_entity.type
_entity.pdbx_description
1 polymer ?
#
loop_
_entity_poly.entity_id
_entity_poly.type
_entity_poly.pdbx_seq_one_letter_code
_entity_poly.pdbx_strand_id
1 'polypeptide(L)'
;MSPRYNPLLEVRKGDFEVRDVQNIADILVDPEGSAERRDHWDKTGYALLVAVILHVLYAEEDKSLAGCARLLAHPERTLFQTIERMRTTHHLVGPDGSRRRACNADRGLRECVGSRGGHAACVR
;
A
#
# COMPACT_ATOMS: atom_id res chain seq x y z
N MET A 1 -19.47 -13.08 -20.40
CA MET A 1 -18.26 -13.05 -19.54
C MET A 1 -18.01 -11.61 -19.15
N SER A 2 -18.09 -11.27 -17.87
CA SER A 2 -17.64 -9.94 -17.41
C SER A 2 -16.13 -9.86 -17.58
N PRO A 3 -15.57 -8.76 -18.11
CA PRO A 3 -14.13 -8.53 -18.03
C PRO A 3 -13.74 -8.54 -16.55
N ARG A 4 -12.80 -9.41 -16.17
CA ARG A 4 -12.22 -9.40 -14.82
C ARG A 4 -11.26 -8.23 -14.73
N TYR A 5 -11.79 -7.05 -14.45
CA TYR A 5 -11.00 -5.85 -14.27
C TYR A 5 -10.26 -5.91 -12.94
N ASN A 6 -8.94 -5.75 -12.97
CA ASN A 6 -8.11 -5.66 -11.79
C ASN A 6 -7.48 -4.27 -11.72
N PRO A 7 -8.00 -3.36 -10.87
CA PRO A 7 -7.54 -1.96 -10.82
C PRO A 7 -6.06 -1.85 -10.44
N LEU A 8 -5.51 -2.86 -9.76
CA LEU A 8 -4.10 -2.86 -9.35
C LEU A 8 -3.14 -2.97 -10.55
N LEU A 9 -3.57 -3.57 -11.66
CA LEU A 9 -2.74 -3.68 -12.86
C LEU A 9 -2.60 -2.36 -13.63
N GLU A 10 -3.47 -1.39 -13.37
CA GLU A 10 -3.44 -0.06 -13.99
C GLU A 10 -2.46 0.90 -13.30
N VAL A 11 -1.87 0.49 -12.17
CA VAL A 11 -0.90 1.30 -11.43
C VAL A 11 0.41 1.40 -12.19
N ARG A 12 0.83 2.63 -12.52
CA ARG A 12 2.07 2.88 -13.23
C ARG A 12 3.24 2.86 -12.26
N LYS A 13 4.03 1.78 -12.29
CA LYS A 13 5.26 1.67 -11.50
C LYS A 13 6.25 2.76 -11.89
N GLY A 14 6.75 3.51 -10.90
CA GLY A 14 7.61 4.68 -11.12
C GLY A 14 7.12 5.89 -10.30
N ASP A 15 7.29 7.10 -10.83
CA ASP A 15 7.06 8.33 -10.07
C ASP A 15 5.60 8.57 -9.66
N PHE A 16 4.64 7.93 -10.35
CA PHE A 16 3.21 8.16 -10.15
C PHE A 16 2.51 7.04 -9.37
N GLU A 17 3.22 6.00 -8.96
CA GLU A 17 2.63 4.81 -8.34
C GLU A 17 1.82 5.14 -7.08
N VAL A 18 2.32 6.06 -6.24
CA VAL A 18 1.66 6.46 -5.00
C VAL A 18 0.36 7.18 -5.31
N ARG A 19 0.36 8.05 -6.32
CA ARG A 19 -0.83 8.78 -6.76
C ARG A 19 -1.88 7.83 -7.33
N ASP A 20 -1.46 6.88 -8.16
CA ASP A 20 -2.37 5.91 -8.77
C ASP A 20 -2.99 4.99 -7.70
N VAL A 21 -2.20 4.57 -6.70
CA VAL A 21 -2.72 3.79 -5.56
C VAL A 21 -3.64 4.62 -4.66
N GLN A 22 -3.33 5.90 -4.43
CA GLN A 22 -4.20 6.82 -3.69
C GLN A 22 -5.56 6.99 -4.39
N ASN A 23 -5.57 7.15 -5.72
CA ASN A 23 -6.81 7.22 -6.49
C ASN A 23 -7.65 5.94 -6.34
N ILE A 24 -7.01 4.77 -6.33
CA ILE A 24 -7.70 3.48 -6.09
C ILE A 24 -8.24 3.45 -4.65
N ALA A 25 -7.45 3.87 -3.66
CA ALA A 25 -7.88 3.90 -2.27
C ALA A 25 -9.06 4.86 -2.06
N ASP A 26 -9.08 6.02 -2.70
CA ASP A 26 -10.17 6.99 -2.64
C ASP A 26 -11.48 6.37 -3.17
N ILE A 27 -11.44 5.71 -4.33
CA ILE A 27 -12.60 5.03 -4.92
C ILE A 27 -13.10 3.88 -4.02
N LEU A 28 -12.18 3.15 -3.36
CA LEU A 28 -12.55 2.05 -2.48
C LEU A 28 -13.16 2.51 -1.16
N VAL A 29 -12.69 3.64 -0.63
CA VAL A 29 -13.17 4.20 0.65
C VAL A 29 -14.46 4.98 0.46
N ASP A 30 -14.63 5.65 -0.67
CA ASP A 30 -15.82 6.41 -1.01
C ASP A 30 -16.13 6.35 -2.52
N PRO A 31 -16.87 5.33 -2.98
CA PRO A 31 -17.19 5.18 -4.39
C PRO A 31 -18.18 6.24 -4.90
N GLU A 32 -18.94 6.89 -4.01
CA GLU A 32 -20.02 7.84 -4.35
C GLU A 32 -19.62 9.31 -4.11
N GLY A 33 -18.43 9.59 -3.56
CA GLY A 33 -17.95 10.95 -3.29
C GLY A 33 -18.80 11.73 -2.29
N SER A 34 -19.56 11.04 -1.44
CA SER A 34 -20.51 11.64 -0.51
C SER A 34 -19.77 12.15 0.73
N ALA A 35 -19.31 13.39 0.65
CA ALA A 35 -18.44 14.08 1.62
C ALA A 35 -18.94 14.17 3.08
N GLU A 36 -20.08 13.58 3.43
CA GLU A 36 -20.72 13.67 4.75
C GLU A 36 -20.30 12.55 5.72
N ARG A 37 -19.61 11.49 5.25
CA ARG A 37 -19.16 10.36 6.11
C ARG A 37 -17.65 10.31 6.35
N ARG A 38 -16.98 11.47 6.28
CA ARG A 38 -15.53 11.59 6.46
C ARG A 38 -15.01 11.21 7.85
N ASP A 39 -15.88 11.15 8.86
CA ASP A 39 -15.45 11.01 10.25
C ASP A 39 -15.19 9.57 10.74
N HIS A 40 -15.45 8.53 9.93
CA HIS A 40 -15.28 7.14 10.38
C HIS A 40 -14.10 6.36 9.80
N TRP A 41 -13.46 6.83 8.72
CA TRP A 41 -12.22 6.23 8.22
C TRP A 41 -11.04 7.08 8.69
N ASP A 42 -10.43 6.65 9.79
CA ASP A 42 -9.25 7.33 10.34
C ASP A 42 -8.18 7.51 9.26
N LYS A 43 -7.47 8.64 9.30
CA LYS A 43 -6.29 8.91 8.45
C LYS A 43 -5.30 7.74 8.47
N THR A 44 -5.22 7.05 9.60
CA THR A 44 -4.43 5.83 9.80
C THR A 44 -4.90 4.67 8.92
N GLY A 45 -6.20 4.44 8.77
CA GLY A 45 -6.76 3.37 7.95
C GLY A 45 -6.56 3.62 6.45
N TYR A 46 -6.71 4.86 6.01
CA TYR A 46 -6.41 5.26 4.62
C TYR A 46 -4.94 5.02 4.27
N ALA A 47 -4.03 5.53 5.11
CA ALA A 47 -2.59 5.36 4.90
C ALA A 47 -2.18 3.88 4.91
N LEU A 48 -2.79 3.07 5.78
CA LEU A 48 -2.60 1.62 5.81
C LEU A 48 -3.06 0.96 4.51
N LEU A 49 -4.22 1.33 3.96
CA LEU A 49 -4.73 0.76 2.71
C LEU A 49 -3.78 1.04 1.53
N VAL A 50 -3.31 2.28 1.42
CA VAL A 50 -2.32 2.67 0.39
C VAL A 50 -1.03 1.84 0.54
N ALA A 51 -0.52 1.69 1.77
CA ALA A 51 0.66 0.89 2.06
C ALA A 51 0.47 -0.60 1.72
N VAL A 52 -0.70 -1.17 2.00
CA VAL A 52 -1.05 -2.56 1.68
C VAL A 52 -1.07 -2.78 0.18
N ILE A 53 -1.72 -1.90 -0.58
CA ILE A 53 -1.79 -2.03 -2.03
C ILE A 53 -0.39 -2.00 -2.65
N LEU A 54 0.47 -1.06 -2.23
CA LEU A 54 1.87 -1.03 -2.68
C LEU A 54 2.62 -2.31 -2.29
N HIS A 55 2.45 -2.79 -1.05
CA HIS A 55 3.08 -4.04 -0.63
C HIS A 55 2.64 -5.23 -1.48
N VAL A 56 1.34 -5.36 -1.75
CA VAL A 56 0.81 -6.41 -2.61
C VAL A 56 1.39 -6.29 -4.01
N LEU A 57 1.45 -5.09 -4.60
CA LEU A 57 2.01 -4.86 -5.94
C LEU A 57 3.48 -5.28 -6.08
N TYR A 58 4.25 -5.18 -5.01
CA TYR A 58 5.69 -5.44 -5.04
C TYR A 58 6.12 -6.79 -4.48
N ALA A 59 5.45 -7.32 -3.44
CA ALA A 59 5.94 -8.46 -2.67
C ALA A 59 5.07 -9.71 -2.75
N GLU A 60 3.75 -9.57 -2.90
CA GLU A 60 2.82 -10.71 -2.82
C GLU A 60 2.56 -11.34 -4.20
N GLU A 61 2.21 -12.61 -4.28
CA GLU A 61 1.94 -13.25 -5.59
C GLU A 61 0.55 -12.86 -6.16
N ASP A 62 -0.44 -12.77 -5.28
CA ASP A 62 -1.80 -12.38 -5.66
C ASP A 62 -1.95 -10.85 -5.71
N LYS A 63 -1.75 -10.29 -6.89
CA LYS A 63 -1.85 -8.85 -7.17
C LYS A 63 -3.30 -8.38 -7.30
N SER A 64 -4.18 -8.71 -6.37
CA SER A 64 -5.59 -8.33 -6.41
C SER A 64 -6.05 -7.66 -5.11
N LEU A 65 -7.20 -6.97 -5.16
CA LEU A 65 -7.84 -6.42 -3.96
C LEU A 65 -8.24 -7.52 -2.97
N ALA A 66 -8.58 -8.71 -3.47
CA ALA A 66 -8.81 -9.88 -2.62
C ALA A 66 -7.52 -10.32 -1.91
N GLY A 67 -6.36 -10.20 -2.57
CA GLY A 67 -5.04 -10.36 -1.96
C GLY A 67 -4.78 -9.35 -0.85
N CYS A 68 -5.11 -8.07 -1.07
CA CYS A 68 -5.02 -7.03 -0.02
C CYS A 68 -5.90 -7.36 1.19
N ALA A 69 -7.16 -7.77 0.97
CA ALA A 69 -8.07 -8.15 2.04
C ALA A 69 -7.58 -9.37 2.81
N ARG A 70 -7.07 -10.39 2.11
CA ARG A 70 -6.45 -11.57 2.73
C ARG A 70 -5.23 -11.22 3.57
N LEU A 71 -4.40 -10.30 3.10
CA LEU A 71 -3.22 -9.82 3.83
C LEU A 71 -3.62 -9.20 5.18
N LEU A 72 -4.66 -8.36 5.17
CA LEU A 72 -5.16 -7.65 6.35
C LEU A 72 -5.96 -8.54 7.31
N ALA A 73 -6.75 -9.47 6.78
CA ALA A 73 -7.65 -10.33 7.55
C ALA A 73 -7.07 -11.73 7.83
N HIS A 74 -5.74 -11.88 7.82
CA HIS A 74 -5.10 -13.18 8.05
C HIS A 74 -5.48 -13.73 9.44
N PRO A 75 -6.06 -14.94 9.54
CA PRO A 75 -6.56 -15.45 10.82
C PRO A 75 -5.45 -15.84 11.80
N GLU A 76 -4.26 -16.18 11.29
CA GLU A 76 -3.12 -16.64 12.09
C GLU A 76 -2.19 -15.49 12.53
N ARG A 77 -2.44 -14.25 12.09
CA ARG A 77 -1.52 -13.12 12.31
C ARG A 77 -2.30 -11.90 12.74
N THR A 78 -1.77 -11.18 13.72
CA THR A 78 -2.33 -9.88 14.09
C THR A 78 -2.00 -8.84 13.02
N LEU A 79 -2.79 -7.77 12.96
CA LEU A 79 -2.52 -6.65 12.06
C LEU A 79 -1.10 -6.08 12.27
N PHE A 80 -0.65 -5.96 13.52
CA PHE A 80 0.70 -5.52 13.84
C PHE A 80 1.79 -6.45 13.28
N GLN A 81 1.61 -7.77 13.36
CA GLN A 81 2.54 -8.73 12.77
C GLN A 81 2.58 -8.63 11.23
N THR A 82 1.43 -8.37 10.60
CA THR A 82 1.38 -8.10 9.16
C THR A 82 2.11 -6.81 8.80
N ILE A 83 1.87 -5.72 9.52
CA ILE A 83 2.57 -4.45 9.31
C ILE A 83 4.07 -4.62 9.50
N GLU A 84 4.52 -5.33 10.54
CA GLU A 84 5.95 -5.59 10.75
C GLU A 84 6.55 -6.38 9.58
N ARG A 85 5.84 -7.40 9.08
CA ARG A 85 6.27 -8.14 7.90
C ARG A 85 6.40 -7.22 6.68
N MET A 86 5.42 -6.32 6.49
CA MET A 86 5.47 -5.31 5.43
C MET A 86 6.69 -4.40 5.59
N ARG A 87 7.03 -3.96 6.81
CA ARG A 87 8.24 -3.15 7.09
C ARG A 87 9.50 -3.87 6.68
N THR A 88 9.63 -5.14 7.05
CA THR A 88 10.86 -5.92 6.85
C THR A 88 11.03 -6.45 5.44
N THR A 89 9.98 -6.42 4.63
CA THR A 89 10.01 -6.92 3.26
C THR A 89 10.85 -6.01 2.37
N HIS A 90 11.58 -6.61 1.43
CA HIS A 90 12.32 -5.89 0.41
C HIS A 90 11.48 -5.81 -0.87
N HIS A 91 10.84 -4.66 -1.08
CA HIS A 91 9.84 -4.47 -2.14
C HIS A 91 10.42 -4.21 -3.54
N LEU A 92 11.66 -3.72 -3.67
CA LEU A 92 12.30 -3.54 -4.98
C LEU A 92 13.23 -4.71 -5.26
N VAL A 93 13.24 -5.17 -6.51
CA VAL A 93 14.30 -6.03 -7.03
C VAL A 93 15.16 -5.17 -7.95
N GLY A 94 16.41 -4.94 -7.56
CA GLY A 94 17.40 -4.26 -8.37
C GLY A 94 17.73 -5.04 -9.65
N PRO A 95 18.31 -4.38 -10.67
CA PRO A 95 18.68 -5.02 -11.93
C PRO A 95 19.73 -6.15 -11.77
N ASP A 96 20.43 -6.16 -10.64
CA ASP A 96 21.37 -7.20 -10.18
C ASP A 96 20.69 -8.34 -9.41
N GLY A 97 19.36 -8.34 -9.30
CA GLY A 97 18.60 -9.26 -8.44
C GLY A 97 18.66 -8.91 -6.96
N SER A 98 19.33 -7.80 -6.56
CA SER A 98 19.40 -7.39 -5.16
C SER A 98 18.04 -6.89 -4.67
N ARG A 99 17.50 -7.49 -3.61
CA ARG A 99 16.23 -7.02 -3.05
C ARG A 99 16.49 -5.80 -2.16
N ARG A 100 15.93 -4.64 -2.49
CA ARG A 100 16.03 -3.38 -1.74
C ARG A 100 14.67 -2.99 -1.17
N ARG A 101 14.65 -2.22 -0.10
CA ARG A 101 13.39 -1.64 0.42
C ARG A 101 12.95 -0.52 -0.52
N ALA A 102 11.69 -0.52 -0.95
CA ALA A 102 11.18 0.59 -1.74
C ALA A 102 11.08 1.83 -0.84
N CYS A 103 11.78 2.91 -1.17
CA CYS A 103 11.66 4.19 -0.44
C CYS A 103 10.18 4.65 -0.34
N ASN A 104 9.36 4.40 -1.37
CA ASN A 104 7.97 4.81 -1.39
C ASN A 104 7.06 3.93 -0.50
N ALA A 105 7.31 2.62 -0.43
CA ALA A 105 6.61 1.72 0.49
C ALA A 105 7.03 1.95 1.96
N ASP A 106 8.31 2.23 2.20
CA ASP A 106 8.83 2.57 3.53
C ASP A 106 8.31 3.94 4.00
N ARG A 107 8.18 4.93 3.11
CA ARG A 107 7.57 6.23 3.43
C ARG A 107 6.12 6.09 3.87
N GLY A 108 5.29 5.37 3.11
CA GLY A 108 3.89 5.14 3.47
C GLY A 108 3.74 4.42 4.82
N LEU A 109 4.61 3.43 5.10
CA LEU A 109 4.60 2.75 6.40
C LEU A 109 5.13 3.60 7.56
N ARG A 110 6.13 4.45 7.32
CA ARG A 110 6.64 5.41 8.31
C ARG A 110 5.60 6.46 8.65
N GLU A 111 4.84 6.97 7.68
CA GLU A 111 3.74 7.91 7.92
C GLU A 111 2.62 7.26 8.75
N CYS A 112 2.33 5.97 8.52
CA CYS A 112 1.38 5.21 9.35
C CYS A 112 1.84 4.99 10.80
N VAL A 113 3.15 4.82 11.02
CA VAL A 113 3.72 4.40 12.32
C VAL A 113 4.39 5.56 13.09
N GLY A 114 4.65 6.69 12.44
CA GLY A 114 5.55 7.72 12.95
C GLY A 114 5.05 9.15 12.70
N SER A 115 4.15 9.64 13.55
CA SER A 115 4.21 11.04 13.94
C SER A 115 5.44 11.21 14.84
N ARG A 116 6.57 11.60 14.23
CA ARG A 116 7.64 12.47 14.77
C ARG A 116 8.90 12.37 13.91
N GLY A 117 9.15 13.45 13.17
CA GLY A 117 10.46 14.05 12.87
C GLY A 117 11.61 13.15 12.42
N GLY A 118 12.05 13.32 11.16
CA GLY A 118 13.38 12.87 10.76
C GLY A 118 13.60 12.93 9.26
N HIS A 119 14.26 13.98 8.81
CA HIS A 119 14.83 14.11 7.48
C HIS A 119 15.65 12.85 7.11
N ALA A 120 15.42 12.27 5.94
CA ALA A 120 16.34 11.28 5.39
C ALA A 120 16.48 11.50 3.88
N ALA A 121 17.70 11.83 3.50
CA ALA A 121 18.15 12.21 2.18
C ALA A 121 17.90 11.11 1.14
N CYS A 122 17.36 11.51 0.00
CA CYS A 122 17.33 10.71 -1.22
C CYS A 122 18.66 10.96 -1.95
N VAL A 123 19.56 9.97 -1.94
CA VAL A 123 20.77 10.00 -2.75
C VAL A 123 20.37 9.69 -4.19
N ARG A 124 20.71 10.63 -5.08
CA ARG A 124 20.66 10.51 -6.55
C ARG A 124 21.53 9.37 -7.06
#